data_AF-A0A0Q3K1X7-F1
#
_entry.id   AF-A0A0Q3K1X7-F1
#
_cell.length_a   1.000
_cell.length_b   1.000
_cell.length_c   1.000
_cell.angle_alpha   90.00
_cell.angle_beta   90.00
_cell.angle_gamma   90.00
#
_symmetry.space_group_name_H-M   'P 1'
#
loop_
_entity.id
_entity.type
_entity.pdbx_description
1 polymer ?
#
loop_
_entity_poly.entity_id
_entity_poly.type
_entity_poly.pdbx_seq_one_letter_code
_entity_poly.pdbx_strand_id
1 'polypeptide(L)'
;MLCSSHRSSSQAWQAPSRSRTSFPVNMGIIFLIGAALGWLAVKVLRPGEHMQGLIVACSSAGNWGTIPLMIVPAICNEEDSPFGDASTCNSLGLSYVSLSMALGNFYIWTHSYSVMKRSAQLYKKSHNNHLPTNIRKEENSGEDANGHYRAFLPQPSGEFCEDVSSGLPSNQLASSYMYYLRRAKDLLVEMLNELWSPPSVAALIGFAIGTIDKLKSLVTEEDGPLRVVLDSAKLLGGAAIPCTVLILGGNLTKGRGRTLMKPLVVVSIIAIRFAILPACGIGVVKAAGELGFLPRSPLYHYVLLLQSTVPPAMSIGTMAQLFDVGEEECSIVFLWTHLVAAMALTLWSTVFMSLVS
;
A
#
# COMPACT_ATOMS: atom_id res chain seq x y z
N MET A 1 -28.32 33.79 5.13
CA MET A 1 -27.48 32.89 5.96
C MET A 1 -26.81 31.74 5.16
N LEU A 2 -26.68 31.84 3.82
CA LEU A 2 -26.13 30.76 2.97
C LEU A 2 -24.66 30.96 2.52
N CYS A 3 -23.95 31.98 3.02
CA CYS A 3 -22.56 32.25 2.62
C CYS A 3 -21.48 31.61 3.52
N SER A 4 -21.87 30.81 4.52
CA SER A 4 -20.93 30.24 5.52
C SER A 4 -20.36 28.87 5.11
N SER A 5 -21.15 28.04 4.40
CA SER A 5 -20.77 26.65 4.04
C SER A 5 -19.62 26.58 3.02
N HIS A 6 -19.51 27.55 2.11
CA HIS A 6 -18.44 27.57 1.11
C HIS A 6 -17.08 28.02 1.65
N ARG A 7 -17.03 28.58 2.87
CA ARG A 7 -15.81 29.10 3.49
C ARG A 7 -15.05 28.05 4.32
N SER A 8 -15.72 26.98 4.80
CA SER A 8 -15.05 25.92 5.58
C SER A 8 -14.27 24.94 4.70
N SER A 9 -14.81 24.62 3.51
CA SER A 9 -14.13 23.76 2.53
C SER A 9 -12.91 24.44 1.88
N SER A 10 -12.85 25.78 1.89
CA SER A 10 -11.70 26.55 1.42
C SER A 10 -10.64 26.79 2.51
N GLN A 11 -10.99 26.73 3.80
CA GLN A 11 -10.03 26.86 4.90
C GLN A 11 -9.15 25.61 5.12
N ALA A 12 -9.64 24.41 4.78
CA ALA A 12 -8.81 23.19 4.79
C ALA A 12 -7.59 23.26 3.83
N TRP A 13 -7.70 24.11 2.80
CA TRP A 13 -6.67 24.34 1.78
C TRP A 13 -5.85 25.61 2.00
N GLN A 14 -6.10 26.37 3.07
CA GLN A 14 -5.38 27.61 3.41
C GLN A 14 -4.18 27.39 4.34
N ALA A 15 -3.78 26.14 4.59
CA ALA A 15 -2.49 25.88 5.23
C ALA A 15 -1.33 26.17 4.23
N PRO A 16 -0.22 26.78 4.69
CA PRO A 16 0.91 27.13 3.83
C PRO A 16 1.39 25.91 3.02
N SER A 17 1.89 26.14 1.80
CA SER A 17 2.29 25.07 0.85
C SER A 17 3.20 24.00 1.47
N ARG A 18 3.98 24.37 2.50
CA ARG A 18 4.87 23.51 3.27
C ARG A 18 4.18 22.41 4.10
N SER A 19 2.91 22.58 4.47
CA SER A 19 2.18 21.60 5.30
C SER A 19 1.35 20.60 4.49
N ARG A 20 1.12 20.87 3.20
CA ARG A 20 0.35 20.00 2.30
C ARG A 20 1.16 18.80 1.82
N THR A 21 2.47 18.96 1.68
CA THR A 21 3.41 17.90 1.30
C THR A 21 3.69 16.92 2.45
N SER A 22 3.35 17.26 3.69
CA SER A 22 3.64 16.45 4.86
C SER A 22 2.84 15.15 4.94
N PHE A 23 1.63 15.12 4.37
CA PHE A 23 0.78 13.92 4.36
C PHE A 23 1.41 12.76 3.55
N PRO A 24 1.72 12.94 2.25
CA PRO A 24 2.38 11.89 1.46
C PRO A 24 3.76 11.54 2.00
N VAL A 25 4.51 12.52 2.51
CA VAL A 25 5.85 12.27 3.08
C VAL A 25 5.77 11.39 4.32
N ASN A 26 4.86 11.67 5.25
CA ASN A 26 4.66 10.85 6.45
C ASN A 26 4.27 9.41 6.08
N MET A 27 3.29 9.26 5.18
CA MET A 27 2.92 7.95 4.63
C MET A 27 4.11 7.21 4.02
N GLY A 28 4.88 7.90 3.17
CA GLY A 28 6.07 7.33 2.54
C GLY A 28 7.11 6.86 3.55
N ILE A 29 7.36 7.63 4.61
CA ILE A 29 8.30 7.25 5.68
C ILE A 29 7.82 5.97 6.40
N ILE A 30 6.55 5.93 6.83
CA ILE A 30 5.99 4.76 7.52
C ILE A 30 6.00 3.52 6.61
N PHE A 31 5.67 3.71 5.33
CA PHE A 31 5.75 2.65 4.33
C PHE A 31 7.18 2.09 4.17
N LEU A 32 8.18 2.98 4.07
CA LEU A 32 9.59 2.59 3.93
C LEU A 32 10.10 1.88 5.18
N ILE A 33 9.74 2.35 6.38
CA ILE A 33 10.06 1.68 7.64
C ILE A 33 9.44 0.28 7.65
N GLY A 34 8.17 0.15 7.28
CA GLY A 34 7.48 -1.15 7.18
C GLY A 34 8.13 -2.09 6.17
N ALA A 35 8.55 -1.58 5.00
CA ALA A 35 9.26 -2.36 3.99
C ALA A 35 10.64 -2.82 4.47
N ALA A 36 11.40 -1.94 5.12
CA ALA A 36 12.71 -2.26 5.69
C ALA A 36 12.61 -3.32 6.81
N LEU A 37 11.63 -3.17 7.71
CA LEU A 37 11.37 -4.14 8.77
C LEU A 37 10.89 -5.48 8.22
N GLY A 38 10.02 -5.47 7.20
CA GLY A 38 9.60 -6.69 6.51
C GLY A 38 10.76 -7.41 5.83
N TRP A 39 11.66 -6.66 5.17
CA TRP A 39 12.87 -7.22 4.58
C TRP A 39 13.82 -7.81 5.63
N LEU A 40 13.98 -7.10 6.75
CA LEU A 40 14.75 -7.60 7.90
C LEU A 40 14.13 -8.89 8.46
N ALA A 41 12.80 -8.94 8.61
CA ALA A 41 12.10 -10.15 9.05
C ALA A 41 12.34 -11.32 8.10
N VAL A 42 12.30 -11.11 6.78
CA VAL A 42 12.65 -12.16 5.80
C VAL A 42 14.08 -12.66 6.01
N LYS A 43 15.04 -11.76 6.26
CA LYS A 43 16.45 -12.14 6.46
C LYS A 43 16.69 -12.93 7.76
N VAL A 44 16.00 -12.56 8.83
CA VAL A 44 16.11 -13.22 10.15
C VAL A 44 15.37 -14.55 10.16
N LEU A 45 14.14 -14.58 9.64
CA LEU A 45 13.26 -15.76 9.74
C LEU A 45 13.51 -16.80 8.65
N ARG A 46 14.15 -16.37 7.55
CA ARG A 46 14.42 -17.17 6.35
C ARG A 46 13.20 -18.02 5.95
N PRO A 47 12.07 -17.38 5.64
CA PRO A 47 10.86 -18.07 5.21
C PRO A 47 11.05 -18.64 3.79
N GLY A 48 10.17 -19.57 3.39
CA GLY A 48 10.16 -20.13 2.04
C GLY A 48 10.04 -19.05 0.95
N GLU A 49 10.65 -19.30 -0.22
CA GLU A 49 10.78 -18.31 -1.31
C GLU A 49 9.43 -17.72 -1.75
N HIS A 50 8.37 -18.53 -1.76
CA HIS A 50 7.01 -18.09 -2.12
C HIS A 50 6.40 -17.06 -1.16
N MET A 51 6.88 -16.95 0.08
CA MET A 51 6.32 -16.05 1.11
C MET A 51 7.13 -14.77 1.32
N GLN A 52 8.34 -14.67 0.76
CA GLN A 52 9.23 -13.54 1.03
C GLN A 52 8.61 -12.21 0.60
N GLY A 53 8.05 -12.17 -0.62
CA GLY A 53 7.32 -11.00 -1.11
C GLY A 53 6.09 -10.66 -0.28
N LEU A 54 5.35 -11.69 0.14
CA LEU A 54 4.16 -11.55 0.97
C LEU A 54 4.49 -10.89 2.32
N ILE A 55 5.56 -11.31 2.99
CA ILE A 55 5.96 -10.75 4.30
C ILE A 55 6.37 -9.28 4.16
N VAL A 56 7.14 -8.93 3.14
CA VAL A 56 7.55 -7.54 2.89
C VAL A 56 6.34 -6.67 2.57
N ALA A 57 5.48 -7.11 1.66
CA ALA A 57 4.26 -6.39 1.28
C ALA A 57 3.31 -6.22 2.49
N CYS A 58 3.05 -7.30 3.23
CA CYS A 58 2.22 -7.28 4.43
C CYS A 58 2.84 -6.48 5.58
N SER A 59 4.13 -6.16 5.55
CA SER A 59 4.77 -5.29 6.54
C SER A 59 4.79 -3.81 6.13
N SER A 60 4.81 -3.50 4.81
CA SER A 60 4.85 -2.13 4.30
C SER A 60 3.48 -1.51 4.03
N ALA A 61 2.59 -2.20 3.30
CA ALA A 61 1.33 -1.65 2.77
C ALA A 61 0.15 -1.84 3.73
N GLY A 62 -0.35 -0.77 4.36
CA GLY A 62 -1.49 -0.82 5.27
C GLY A 62 -2.84 -0.65 4.57
N ASN A 63 -3.92 -1.07 5.22
CA ASN A 63 -5.29 -0.80 4.80
C ASN A 63 -5.67 0.66 5.09
N TRP A 64 -5.14 1.57 4.30
CA TRP A 64 -5.27 3.02 4.48
C TRP A 64 -6.57 3.63 3.97
N GLY A 65 -7.49 2.80 3.47
CA GLY A 65 -8.81 3.22 2.98
C GLY A 65 -9.92 2.67 3.85
N THR A 66 -10.20 1.37 3.71
CA THR A 66 -11.38 0.73 4.28
C THR A 66 -11.52 0.91 5.79
N ILE A 67 -10.46 0.70 6.55
CA ILE A 67 -10.51 0.79 8.02
C ILE A 67 -10.65 2.25 8.49
N PRO A 68 -9.83 3.22 8.03
CA PRO A 68 -10.03 4.61 8.39
C PRO A 68 -11.39 5.19 7.93
N LEU A 69 -11.93 4.74 6.80
CA LEU A 69 -13.27 5.15 6.32
C LEU A 69 -14.39 4.70 7.25
N MET A 70 -14.20 3.63 8.02
CA MET A 70 -15.16 3.22 9.06
C MET A 70 -14.92 3.97 10.38
N ILE A 71 -13.65 4.07 10.81
CA ILE A 71 -13.30 4.59 12.14
C ILE A 71 -13.52 6.09 12.25
N VAL A 72 -13.09 6.87 11.25
CA VAL A 72 -13.14 8.34 11.34
C VAL A 72 -14.57 8.87 11.45
N PRO A 73 -15.53 8.43 10.62
CA PRO A 73 -16.93 8.85 10.78
C PRO A 73 -17.56 8.39 12.11
N ALA A 74 -17.22 7.20 12.59
CA ALA A 74 -17.72 6.71 13.87
C ALA A 74 -17.30 7.63 15.03
N ILE A 75 -16.03 8.05 15.04
CA ILE A 75 -15.50 8.97 16.06
C ILE A 75 -16.08 10.38 15.92
N CYS A 76 -16.25 10.85 14.67
CA CYS A 76 -16.85 12.17 14.43
C CYS A 76 -18.32 12.26 14.87
N ASN A 77 -19.03 11.13 14.96
CA ASN A 77 -20.42 11.07 15.38
C ASN A 77 -20.60 10.79 16.88
N GLU A 78 -19.50 10.58 17.62
CA GLU A 78 -19.55 10.37 19.06
C GLU A 78 -19.87 11.69 19.79
N GLU A 79 -20.67 11.61 20.85
CA GLU A 79 -20.94 12.74 21.73
C GLU A 79 -19.64 13.22 22.39
N ASP A 80 -19.44 14.54 22.48
CA ASP A 80 -18.22 15.17 23.03
C ASP A 80 -16.90 14.81 22.31
N SER A 81 -16.94 14.56 20.99
CA SER A 81 -15.70 14.31 20.23
C SER A 81 -14.72 15.51 20.29
N PRO A 82 -13.39 15.27 20.45
CA PRO A 82 -12.40 16.34 20.52
C PRO A 82 -12.14 17.03 19.16
N PHE A 83 -12.84 16.62 18.11
CA PHE A 83 -12.62 17.05 16.73
C PHE A 83 -13.63 18.12 16.27
N GLY A 84 -14.50 18.58 17.17
CA GLY A 84 -15.49 19.64 16.91
C GLY A 84 -16.82 19.11 16.39
N ASP A 85 -17.54 19.95 15.64
CA ASP A 85 -18.86 19.61 15.10
C ASP A 85 -18.80 18.39 14.16
N ALA A 86 -19.75 17.46 14.34
CA ALA A 86 -19.81 16.19 13.62
C ALA A 86 -19.83 16.37 12.09
N SER A 87 -20.54 17.36 11.55
CA SER A 87 -20.64 17.58 10.10
C SER A 87 -19.30 18.03 9.50
N THR A 88 -18.59 18.90 10.22
CA THR A 88 -17.28 19.42 9.80
C THR A 88 -16.21 18.34 9.95
N CYS A 89 -16.23 17.60 11.06
CA CYS A 89 -15.33 16.48 11.32
C CYS A 89 -15.47 15.41 10.23
N ASN A 90 -16.69 15.00 9.91
CA ASN A 90 -16.95 14.02 8.86
C ASN A 90 -16.43 14.48 7.49
N SER A 91 -16.74 15.72 7.09
CA SER A 91 -16.31 16.25 5.80
C SER A 91 -14.77 16.31 5.66
N LEU A 92 -14.09 16.82 6.69
CA LEU A 92 -12.62 16.92 6.71
C LEU A 92 -11.96 15.55 6.85
N GLY A 93 -12.47 14.71 7.75
CA GLY A 93 -11.97 13.37 8.02
C GLY A 93 -12.07 12.48 6.79
N LEU A 94 -13.21 12.46 6.12
CA LEU A 94 -13.39 11.73 4.86
C LEU A 94 -12.46 12.24 3.76
N SER A 95 -12.17 13.55 3.72
CA SER A 95 -11.22 14.11 2.75
C SER A 95 -9.80 13.63 3.02
N TYR A 96 -9.36 13.62 4.28
CA TYR A 96 -8.04 13.12 4.66
C TYR A 96 -7.91 11.62 4.39
N VAL A 97 -8.93 10.83 4.72
CA VAL A 97 -8.94 9.39 4.46
C VAL A 97 -9.01 9.08 2.95
N SER A 98 -9.74 9.87 2.17
CA SER A 98 -9.76 9.68 0.71
C SER A 98 -8.39 9.97 0.10
N LEU A 99 -7.69 11.00 0.60
CA LEU A 99 -6.32 11.29 0.20
C LEU A 99 -5.36 10.15 0.59
N SER A 100 -5.49 9.60 1.80
CA SER A 100 -4.69 8.45 2.26
C SER A 100 -4.94 7.21 1.42
N MET A 101 -6.19 6.94 1.06
CA MET A 101 -6.55 5.82 0.20
C MET A 101 -5.95 5.96 -1.21
N ALA A 102 -6.03 7.16 -1.80
CA ALA A 102 -5.48 7.44 -3.12
C ALA A 102 -3.95 7.29 -3.15
N LEU A 103 -3.24 7.97 -2.24
CA LEU A 103 -1.78 7.86 -2.08
C LEU A 103 -1.35 6.43 -1.74
N GLY A 104 -2.13 5.79 -0.88
CA GLY A 104 -1.91 4.42 -0.46
C GLY A 104 -1.94 3.44 -1.61
N ASN A 105 -2.93 3.55 -2.50
CA ASN A 105 -3.02 2.74 -3.71
C ASN A 105 -1.80 2.90 -4.61
N PHE A 106 -1.27 4.12 -4.78
CA PHE A 106 -0.04 4.31 -5.53
C PHE A 106 1.13 3.54 -4.92
N TYR A 107 1.36 3.62 -3.61
CA TYR A 107 2.43 2.86 -2.95
C TYR A 107 2.23 1.34 -3.03
N ILE A 108 0.99 0.88 -2.84
CA ILE A 108 0.63 -0.54 -2.90
C ILE A 108 0.92 -1.10 -4.30
N TRP A 109 0.43 -0.44 -5.35
CA TRP A 109 0.54 -0.93 -6.71
C TRP A 109 1.90 -0.71 -7.35
N THR A 110 2.71 0.24 -6.87
CA THR A 110 4.08 0.42 -7.39
C THR A 110 5.13 -0.43 -6.68
N HIS A 111 5.00 -0.61 -5.36
CA HIS A 111 5.98 -1.38 -4.59
C HIS A 111 5.49 -2.78 -4.25
N SER A 112 4.31 -2.91 -3.63
CA SER A 112 3.86 -4.22 -3.13
C SER A 112 3.56 -5.17 -4.28
N TYR A 113 2.96 -4.66 -5.37
CA TYR A 113 2.77 -5.43 -6.59
C TYR A 113 4.10 -5.90 -7.20
N SER A 114 5.06 -4.99 -7.41
CA SER A 114 6.39 -5.33 -7.95
C SER A 114 7.10 -6.39 -7.07
N VAL A 115 7.06 -6.24 -5.75
CA VAL A 115 7.65 -7.18 -4.79
C VAL A 115 6.97 -8.55 -4.86
N MET A 116 5.63 -8.59 -4.92
CA MET A 116 4.84 -9.81 -5.03
C MET A 116 5.10 -10.51 -6.38
N LYS A 117 5.06 -9.77 -7.48
CA LYS A 117 5.32 -10.24 -8.85
C LYS A 117 6.70 -10.86 -8.96
N ARG A 118 7.74 -10.16 -8.48
CA ARG A 118 9.12 -10.64 -8.49
C ARG A 118 9.26 -11.92 -7.69
N SER A 119 8.68 -11.98 -6.50
CA SER A 119 8.75 -13.17 -5.63
C SER A 119 8.04 -14.37 -6.27
N ALA A 120 6.88 -14.15 -6.88
CA ALA A 120 6.14 -15.18 -7.60
C ALA A 120 6.89 -15.71 -8.82
N GLN A 121 7.52 -14.84 -9.61
CA GLN A 121 8.34 -15.23 -10.76
C GLN A 121 9.55 -16.08 -10.35
N LEU A 122 10.25 -15.66 -9.27
CA LEU A 122 11.38 -16.41 -8.73
C LEU A 122 10.95 -17.80 -8.25
N TYR A 123 9.85 -17.86 -7.50
CA TYR A 123 9.29 -19.12 -7.02
C TYR A 123 8.90 -20.06 -8.18
N LYS A 124 8.14 -19.57 -9.16
CA LYS A 124 7.72 -20.38 -10.32
C LYS A 124 8.90 -20.91 -11.12
N LYS A 125 9.96 -20.11 -11.30
CA LYS A 125 11.18 -20.54 -11.99
C LYS A 125 11.95 -21.61 -11.19
N SER A 126 12.09 -21.41 -9.88
CA SER A 126 12.73 -22.38 -8.97
C SER A 126 11.97 -23.72 -8.97
N HIS A 127 10.64 -23.65 -8.92
CA HIS A 127 9.77 -24.82 -8.95
C HIS A 127 9.81 -25.58 -10.29
N ASN A 128 9.74 -24.88 -11.42
CA ASN A 128 9.80 -25.51 -12.75
C ASN A 128 11.16 -26.18 -13.03
N ASN A 129 12.25 -25.67 -12.45
CA ASN A 129 13.58 -26.30 -12.57
C ASN A 129 13.72 -27.59 -11.75
N HIS A 130 12.85 -27.81 -10.76
CA HIS A 130 12.86 -28.99 -9.90
C HIS A 130 11.91 -30.12 -10.34
N LEU A 131 11.11 -29.91 -11.40
CA LEU A 131 10.24 -30.94 -11.94
C LEU A 131 11.08 -31.96 -12.76
N PRO A 132 11.01 -33.28 -12.46
CA PRO A 132 11.80 -34.28 -13.17
C PRO A 132 11.47 -34.28 -14.67
N THR A 133 12.51 -34.38 -15.50
CA THR A 133 12.57 -34.23 -16.97
C THR A 133 11.64 -35.17 -17.78
N ASN A 134 10.89 -36.06 -17.12
CA ASN A 134 10.05 -37.07 -17.77
C ASN A 134 8.64 -36.56 -18.16
N ILE A 135 8.23 -35.35 -17.77
CA ILE A 135 6.97 -34.70 -18.24
C ILE A 135 7.29 -33.60 -19.27
N ARG A 136 8.45 -33.64 -19.94
CA ARG A 136 8.83 -32.62 -20.93
C ARG A 136 8.34 -32.93 -22.35
N LYS A 137 7.69 -34.07 -22.60
CA LYS A 137 7.46 -34.57 -23.97
C LYS A 137 6.03 -34.54 -24.51
N GLU A 138 5.02 -34.07 -23.79
CA GLU A 138 3.63 -34.10 -24.31
C GLU A 138 2.94 -32.76 -24.56
N GLU A 139 3.58 -31.61 -24.30
CA GLU A 139 2.95 -30.29 -24.59
C GLU A 139 3.60 -29.47 -25.71
N ASN A 140 4.47 -30.09 -26.52
CA ASN A 140 4.93 -29.46 -27.76
C ASN A 140 4.06 -29.90 -28.93
N SER A 141 2.87 -29.30 -29.04
CA SER A 141 2.19 -29.10 -30.33
C SER A 141 1.24 -27.90 -30.21
N GLY A 142 1.74 -26.75 -30.66
CA GLY A 142 1.07 -25.46 -30.65
C GLY A 142 2.05 -24.35 -31.07
N GLU A 143 2.64 -24.47 -32.25
CA GLU A 143 3.19 -23.32 -32.97
C GLU A 143 2.03 -22.37 -33.28
N ASP A 144 2.07 -21.13 -32.77
CA ASP A 144 2.35 -19.96 -33.63
C ASP A 144 2.35 -18.61 -32.89
N ALA A 145 3.14 -17.71 -33.49
CA ALA A 145 3.06 -16.24 -33.49
C ALA A 145 3.57 -15.42 -32.28
N ASN A 146 4.84 -15.01 -32.42
CA ASN A 146 5.35 -13.65 -32.20
C ASN A 146 5.08 -12.96 -30.84
N GLY A 147 6.05 -13.07 -29.92
CA GLY A 147 6.05 -12.32 -28.66
C GLY A 147 7.45 -12.26 -28.05
N HIS A 148 8.26 -11.32 -28.53
CA HIS A 148 9.63 -11.14 -28.07
C HIS A 148 9.66 -10.52 -26.65
N TYR A 149 9.76 -11.33 -25.58
CA TYR A 149 10.20 -10.87 -24.26
C TYR A 149 11.23 -11.83 -23.65
N ARG A 150 12.51 -11.57 -23.95
CA ARG A 150 13.64 -12.12 -23.17
C ARG A 150 13.90 -11.17 -22.00
N ALA A 151 13.29 -11.43 -20.85
CA ALA A 151 13.70 -10.83 -19.59
C ALA A 151 14.99 -11.51 -19.13
N PHE A 152 16.09 -10.75 -19.19
CA PHE A 152 17.44 -11.13 -18.83
C PHE A 152 17.56 -11.55 -17.37
N LEU A 153 18.14 -12.73 -17.14
CA LEU A 153 18.66 -13.16 -15.85
C LEU A 153 20.16 -12.83 -15.81
N PRO A 154 20.72 -12.41 -14.66
CA PRO A 154 22.14 -12.64 -14.41
C PRO A 154 22.35 -14.14 -14.17
N GLN A 155 23.29 -14.74 -14.90
CA GLN A 155 23.85 -16.05 -14.57
C GLN A 155 24.51 -16.00 -13.18
N PRO A 156 24.43 -17.09 -12.37
CA PRO A 156 25.19 -17.17 -11.12
C PRO A 156 26.68 -17.28 -11.44
N SER A 157 27.46 -16.57 -10.64
CA SER A 157 28.93 -16.51 -10.61
C SER A 157 29.62 -17.83 -10.95
N GLY A 158 30.33 -17.83 -12.08
CA GLY A 158 31.41 -18.77 -12.37
C GLY A 158 32.62 -18.48 -11.47
N GLU A 159 33.41 -19.53 -11.29
CA GLU A 159 34.50 -19.66 -10.34
C GLU A 159 35.58 -18.56 -10.47
N PHE A 160 36.17 -18.30 -9.31
CA PHE A 160 37.38 -17.49 -9.15
C PHE A 160 38.54 -18.19 -9.87
N CYS A 161 39.04 -17.59 -10.95
CA CYS A 161 40.40 -17.83 -11.43
C CYS A 161 41.09 -16.47 -11.52
N GLU A 162 42.12 -16.31 -10.69
CA GLU A 162 43.14 -15.28 -10.86
C GLU A 162 43.82 -15.47 -12.21
N ASP A 163 43.93 -14.40 -12.99
CA ASP A 163 45.13 -14.18 -13.78
C ASP A 163 45.40 -12.68 -13.94
N VAL A 164 46.62 -12.31 -13.61
CA VAL A 164 47.16 -10.95 -13.64
C VAL A 164 47.63 -10.65 -15.06
N SER A 165 47.12 -9.58 -15.68
CA SER A 165 47.94 -8.64 -16.46
C SER A 165 47.18 -7.41 -16.97
N SER A 166 47.63 -6.25 -16.47
CA SER A 166 47.80 -4.95 -17.12
C SER A 166 46.84 -4.50 -18.25
N GLY A 167 46.06 -3.47 -17.92
CA GLY A 167 45.47 -2.54 -18.90
C GLY A 167 44.37 -1.72 -18.24
N LEU A 168 44.64 -0.46 -17.89
CA LEU A 168 43.63 0.48 -17.40
C LEU A 168 42.75 0.92 -18.59
N PRO A 169 41.40 0.91 -18.48
CA PRO A 169 40.61 1.84 -19.27
C PRO A 169 39.63 2.62 -18.37
N SER A 170 39.64 3.93 -18.60
CA SER A 170 38.78 5.01 -18.11
C SER A 170 37.26 4.81 -18.29
N ASN A 171 36.80 3.62 -18.69
CA ASN A 171 35.41 3.30 -19.03
C ASN A 171 34.60 2.59 -17.93
N GLN A 172 35.19 2.27 -16.78
CA GLN A 172 34.46 1.61 -15.67
C GLN A 172 33.39 2.51 -15.04
N LEU A 173 33.63 3.82 -14.93
CA LEU A 173 32.67 4.75 -14.32
C LEU A 173 31.46 5.00 -15.24
N ALA A 174 31.70 5.15 -16.55
CA ALA A 174 30.65 5.35 -17.54
C ALA A 174 29.78 4.10 -17.74
N SER A 175 30.37 2.90 -17.71
CA SER A 175 29.59 1.64 -17.79
C SER A 175 28.75 1.41 -16.54
N SER A 176 29.28 1.74 -15.35
CA SER A 176 28.55 1.66 -14.09
C SER A 176 27.40 2.68 -14.04
N TYR A 177 27.65 3.94 -14.43
CA TYR A 177 26.60 4.97 -14.53
C TYR A 177 25.52 4.61 -15.55
N MET A 178 25.92 4.07 -16.72
CA MET A 178 24.98 3.63 -17.75
C MET A 178 24.18 2.39 -17.31
N TYR A 179 24.77 1.50 -16.49
CA TYR A 179 24.04 0.42 -15.81
C TYR A 179 23.01 0.96 -14.81
N TYR A 180 23.38 1.94 -13.97
CA TYR A 180 22.44 2.59 -13.04
C TYR A 180 21.33 3.35 -13.76
N LEU A 181 21.63 4.07 -14.85
CA LEU A 181 20.63 4.76 -15.67
C LEU A 181 19.69 3.79 -16.38
N ARG A 182 20.22 2.69 -16.93
CA ARG A 182 19.40 1.65 -17.56
C ARG A 182 18.50 0.97 -16.54
N ARG A 183 19.04 0.66 -15.35
CA ARG A 183 18.28 0.13 -14.22
C ARG A 183 17.22 1.11 -13.71
N ALA A 184 17.54 2.39 -13.61
CA ALA A 184 16.59 3.43 -13.23
C ALA A 184 15.49 3.58 -14.29
N LYS A 185 15.84 3.51 -15.57
CA LYS A 185 14.88 3.52 -16.69
C LYS A 185 13.97 2.29 -16.64
N ASP A 186 14.52 1.09 -16.45
CA ASP A 186 13.74 -0.15 -16.39
C ASP A 186 12.80 -0.15 -15.17
N LEU A 187 13.28 0.32 -14.01
CA LEU A 187 12.44 0.54 -12.82
C LEU A 187 11.36 1.61 -13.07
N LEU A 188 11.69 2.71 -13.74
CA LEU A 188 10.72 3.76 -14.08
C LEU A 188 9.65 3.25 -15.04
N VAL A 189 10.02 2.47 -16.06
CA VAL A 189 9.08 1.88 -17.02
C VAL A 189 8.19 0.85 -16.35
N GLU A 190 8.74 0.03 -15.45
CA GLU A 190 7.96 -0.92 -14.67
C GLU A 190 6.99 -0.19 -13.72
N MET A 191 7.45 0.84 -13.00
CA MET A 191 6.59 1.70 -12.19
C MET A 191 5.51 2.39 -13.03
N LEU A 192 5.82 2.88 -14.25
CA LEU A 192 4.84 3.53 -15.12
C LEU A 192 3.76 2.55 -15.60
N ASN A 193 4.16 1.33 -15.98
CA ASN A 193 3.23 0.28 -16.39
C ASN A 193 2.37 -0.20 -15.21
N GLU A 194 2.92 -0.25 -14.01
CA GLU A 194 2.18 -0.58 -12.79
C GLU A 194 1.27 0.57 -12.31
N LEU A 195 1.63 1.82 -12.62
CA LEU A 195 0.79 3.00 -12.38
C LEU A 195 -0.49 3.01 -13.22
N TRP A 196 -0.53 2.28 -14.33
CA TRP A 196 -1.74 2.05 -15.15
C TRP A 196 -2.69 1.00 -14.55
N SER A 197 -2.43 0.53 -13.32
CA SER A 197 -3.39 -0.28 -12.59
C SER A 197 -4.74 0.45 -12.46
N PRO A 198 -5.88 -0.26 -12.61
CA PRO A 198 -7.20 0.37 -12.58
C PRO A 198 -7.46 1.26 -11.34
N PRO A 199 -7.04 0.89 -10.11
CA PRO A 199 -7.22 1.75 -8.94
C PRO A 199 -6.40 3.05 -8.99
N SER A 200 -5.18 3.00 -9.53
CA SER A 200 -4.30 4.16 -9.66
C SER A 200 -4.82 5.14 -10.72
N VAL A 201 -5.28 4.62 -11.86
CA VAL A 201 -5.92 5.41 -12.92
C VAL A 201 -7.21 6.05 -12.41
N ALA A 202 -8.05 5.30 -11.70
CA ALA A 202 -9.26 5.84 -11.08
C ALA A 202 -8.96 6.96 -10.08
N ALA A 203 -7.90 6.82 -9.27
CA ALA A 203 -7.46 7.87 -8.35
C ALA A 203 -6.98 9.13 -9.08
N LEU A 204 -6.22 8.99 -10.18
CA LEU A 204 -5.79 10.12 -11.02
C LEU A 204 -6.98 10.85 -11.66
N ILE A 205 -7.93 10.10 -12.22
CA ILE A 205 -9.15 10.68 -12.80
C ILE A 205 -9.97 11.41 -11.73
N GLY A 206 -10.17 10.79 -10.56
CA GLY A 206 -10.88 11.41 -9.45
C GLY A 206 -10.21 12.71 -8.98
N PHE A 207 -8.89 12.72 -8.89
CA PHE A 207 -8.13 13.92 -8.54
C PHE A 207 -8.21 15.00 -9.63
N ALA A 208 -8.13 14.63 -10.91
CA ALA A 208 -8.30 15.57 -12.02
C ALA A 208 -9.71 16.21 -12.02
N ILE A 209 -10.76 15.40 -11.81
CA ILE A 209 -12.14 15.89 -11.66
C ILE A 209 -12.29 16.82 -10.46
N GLY A 210 -11.70 16.47 -9.32
CA GLY A 210 -11.81 17.26 -8.08
C GLY A 210 -11.02 18.57 -8.07
N THR A 211 -9.96 18.69 -8.88
CA THR A 211 -9.10 19.88 -8.96
C THR A 211 -9.54 20.89 -10.00
N ILE A 212 -10.20 20.46 -11.08
CA ILE A 212 -10.66 21.34 -12.15
C ILE A 212 -12.05 21.88 -11.76
N ASP A 213 -12.14 23.14 -11.35
CA ASP A 213 -13.38 23.76 -10.83
C ASP A 213 -14.58 23.58 -11.76
N LYS A 214 -14.39 23.73 -13.08
CA LYS A 214 -15.46 23.51 -14.08
C LYS A 214 -15.95 22.06 -14.11
N LEU A 215 -15.06 21.10 -13.94
CA LEU A 215 -15.42 19.68 -13.98
C LEU A 215 -16.03 19.24 -12.64
N LYS A 216 -15.49 19.77 -11.54
CA LYS A 216 -16.02 19.60 -10.20
C LYS A 216 -17.46 20.12 -10.09
N SER A 217 -17.77 21.31 -10.60
CA SER A 217 -19.12 21.86 -10.56
C SER A 217 -20.10 20.99 -11.36
N LEU A 218 -19.72 20.54 -12.57
CA LEU A 218 -20.55 19.63 -13.38
C LEU A 218 -20.90 18.30 -12.69
N VAL A 219 -20.03 17.83 -11.79
CA VAL A 219 -20.14 16.51 -11.15
C VAL A 219 -20.72 16.60 -9.72
N THR A 220 -20.52 17.72 -9.01
CA THR A 220 -20.84 17.85 -7.58
C THR A 220 -22.08 18.71 -7.31
N GLU A 221 -22.40 19.68 -8.17
CA GLU A 221 -23.54 20.58 -7.95
C GLU A 221 -24.88 19.87 -8.15
N GLU A 222 -25.93 20.39 -7.51
CA GLU A 222 -27.20 19.69 -7.45
C GLU A 222 -27.86 19.50 -8.82
N ASP A 223 -27.68 20.49 -9.70
CA ASP A 223 -28.13 20.50 -11.10
C ASP A 223 -27.05 20.01 -12.09
N GLY A 224 -25.94 19.46 -11.59
CA GLY A 224 -24.83 18.98 -12.40
C GLY A 224 -25.21 17.76 -13.25
N PRO A 225 -25.01 17.77 -14.59
CA PRO A 225 -25.45 16.68 -15.47
C PRO A 225 -24.73 15.36 -15.20
N LEU A 226 -23.53 15.39 -14.60
CA LEU A 226 -22.74 14.21 -14.27
C LEU A 226 -22.91 13.75 -12.83
N ARG A 227 -23.78 14.40 -12.04
CA ARG A 227 -24.06 14.03 -10.65
C ARG A 227 -24.53 12.58 -10.53
N VAL A 228 -25.28 12.08 -11.51
CA VAL A 228 -25.72 10.67 -11.56
C VAL A 228 -24.54 9.70 -11.52
N VAL A 229 -23.44 10.02 -12.20
CA VAL A 229 -22.23 9.19 -12.20
C VAL A 229 -21.57 9.20 -10.82
N LEU A 230 -21.46 10.38 -10.20
CA LEU A 230 -20.89 10.52 -8.86
C LEU A 230 -21.72 9.80 -7.80
N ASP A 231 -23.04 9.96 -7.83
CA ASP A 231 -23.92 9.35 -6.82
C ASP A 231 -23.98 7.82 -7.00
N SER A 232 -23.92 7.33 -8.25
CA SER A 232 -23.74 5.90 -8.52
C SER A 232 -22.39 5.39 -7.99
N ALA A 233 -21.30 6.14 -8.20
CA ALA A 233 -19.97 5.77 -7.70
C ALA A 233 -19.90 5.80 -6.17
N LYS A 234 -20.55 6.76 -5.50
CA LYS A 234 -20.67 6.80 -4.03
C LYS A 234 -21.43 5.59 -3.50
N LEU A 235 -22.54 5.23 -4.14
CA LEU A 235 -23.35 4.06 -3.76
C LEU A 235 -22.53 2.77 -3.91
N LEU A 236 -21.84 2.60 -5.04
CA LEU A 236 -20.93 1.47 -5.26
C LEU A 236 -19.77 1.46 -4.27
N GLY A 237 -19.17 2.61 -3.98
CA GLY A 237 -18.09 2.74 -3.00
C GLY A 237 -18.53 2.36 -1.59
N GLY A 238 -19.72 2.80 -1.17
CA GLY A 238 -20.34 2.42 0.09
C GLY A 238 -20.60 0.91 0.19
N ALA A 239 -21.05 0.28 -0.90
CA ALA A 239 -21.24 -1.17 -0.97
C ALA A 239 -19.92 -1.97 -1.08
N ALA A 240 -18.88 -1.39 -1.68
CA ALA A 240 -17.58 -2.04 -1.85
C ALA A 240 -16.88 -2.30 -0.50
N ILE A 241 -17.08 -1.41 0.47
CA ILE A 241 -16.51 -1.54 1.82
C ILE A 241 -16.90 -2.86 2.51
N PRO A 242 -18.20 -3.15 2.75
CA PRO A 242 -18.62 -4.42 3.35
C PRO A 242 -18.37 -5.62 2.44
N CYS A 243 -18.50 -5.48 1.11
CA CYS A 243 -18.17 -6.57 0.18
C CYS A 243 -16.70 -7.00 0.27
N THR A 244 -15.77 -6.05 0.42
CA THR A 244 -14.35 -6.38 0.55
C THR A 244 -14.07 -7.12 1.87
N VAL A 245 -14.76 -6.74 2.96
CA VAL A 245 -14.68 -7.46 4.24
C VAL A 245 -15.25 -8.88 4.13
N LEU A 246 -16.35 -9.07 3.39
CA LEU A 246 -16.92 -10.39 3.12
C LEU A 246 -16.00 -11.27 2.27
N ILE A 247 -15.42 -10.71 1.19
CA ILE A 247 -14.43 -11.40 0.34
C ILE A 247 -13.22 -11.80 1.17
N LEU A 248 -12.73 -10.89 2.02
CA LEU A 248 -11.67 -11.20 2.97
C LEU A 248 -12.07 -12.42 3.80
N GLY A 249 -13.23 -12.41 4.46
CA GLY A 249 -13.74 -13.54 5.24
C GLY A 249 -13.85 -14.85 4.46
N GLY A 250 -14.30 -14.79 3.20
CA GLY A 250 -14.33 -15.93 2.29
C GLY A 250 -12.94 -16.50 1.98
N ASN A 251 -11.96 -15.64 1.72
CA ASN A 251 -10.57 -16.04 1.47
C ASN A 251 -9.94 -16.73 2.70
N LEU A 252 -10.34 -16.38 3.93
CA LEU A 252 -9.85 -17.03 5.15
C LEU A 252 -10.22 -18.52 5.25
N THR A 253 -11.21 -18.99 4.49
CA THR A 253 -11.57 -20.42 4.47
C THR A 253 -10.46 -21.30 3.88
N LYS A 254 -9.68 -20.77 2.93
CA LYS A 254 -8.56 -21.50 2.30
C LYS A 254 -7.39 -21.75 3.26
N GLY A 255 -7.21 -20.91 4.27
CA GLY A 255 -6.18 -21.10 5.31
C GLY A 255 -6.57 -22.11 6.40
N ARG A 256 -7.80 -22.63 6.39
CA ARG A 256 -8.31 -23.59 7.38
C ARG A 256 -7.92 -25.02 7.00
N GLY A 257 -6.62 -25.29 6.96
CA GLY A 257 -6.09 -26.65 6.87
C GLY A 257 -4.90 -26.77 5.92
N ARG A 258 -3.77 -27.23 6.48
CA ARG A 258 -2.59 -27.85 5.82
C ARG A 258 -1.36 -27.00 5.48
N THR A 259 -1.32 -25.71 5.74
CA THR A 259 -0.07 -24.92 5.57
C THR A 259 0.72 -24.76 6.87
N LEU A 260 2.01 -25.10 6.79
CA LEU A 260 2.96 -25.17 7.90
C LEU A 260 3.79 -23.88 7.97
N MET A 261 3.15 -22.70 7.81
CA MET A 261 3.86 -21.44 8.08
C MET A 261 4.28 -21.41 9.54
N LYS A 262 5.57 -21.09 9.75
CA LYS A 262 6.11 -20.86 11.09
C LYS A 262 5.28 -19.75 11.76
N PRO A 263 4.63 -20.00 12.90
CA PRO A 263 3.83 -18.99 13.62
C PRO A 263 4.60 -17.70 13.87
N LEU A 264 5.92 -17.82 14.02
CA LEU A 264 6.85 -16.72 14.22
C LEU A 264 6.84 -15.70 13.08
N VAL A 265 6.51 -16.10 11.84
CA VAL A 265 6.31 -15.17 10.72
C VAL A 265 5.09 -14.29 10.96
N VAL A 266 3.94 -14.87 11.32
CA VAL A 266 2.72 -14.13 11.61
C VAL A 266 2.93 -13.17 12.79
N VAL A 267 3.55 -13.66 13.86
CA VAL A 267 3.90 -12.86 15.05
C VAL A 267 4.82 -11.69 14.66
N SER A 268 5.78 -11.90 13.75
CA SER A 268 6.66 -10.81 13.30
C SER A 268 5.90 -9.72 12.54
N ILE A 269 4.95 -10.08 11.67
CA ILE A 269 4.13 -9.10 10.93
C ILE A 269 3.24 -8.32 11.92
N ILE A 270 2.64 -9.01 12.89
CA ILE A 270 1.83 -8.39 13.95
C ILE A 270 2.67 -7.41 14.77
N ALA A 271 3.86 -7.80 15.21
CA ALA A 271 4.75 -6.93 15.98
C ALA A 271 5.20 -5.70 15.18
N ILE A 272 5.55 -5.88 13.90
CA ILE A 272 5.89 -4.76 13.01
C ILE A 272 4.70 -3.80 12.90
N ARG A 273 3.51 -4.32 12.59
CA ARG A 273 2.31 -3.52 12.30
C ARG A 273 1.68 -2.84 13.50
N PHE A 274 1.62 -3.52 14.63
CA PHE A 274 0.83 -3.08 15.78
C PHE A 274 1.67 -2.71 17.00
N ALA A 275 3.00 -2.76 16.91
CA ALA A 275 3.88 -2.20 17.94
C ALA A 275 4.91 -1.23 17.35
N ILE A 276 5.72 -1.67 16.39
CA ILE A 276 6.86 -0.87 15.89
C ILE A 276 6.38 0.31 15.05
N LEU A 277 5.52 0.06 14.05
CA LEU A 277 4.98 1.13 13.19
C LEU A 277 4.18 2.19 13.95
N PRO A 278 3.28 1.87 14.90
CA PRO A 278 2.64 2.88 15.74
C PRO A 278 3.64 3.75 16.51
N ALA A 279 4.65 3.14 17.13
CA ALA A 279 5.68 3.87 17.87
C ALA A 279 6.49 4.80 16.95
N CYS A 280 6.88 4.31 15.76
CA CYS A 280 7.49 5.13 14.72
C CYS A 280 6.55 6.25 14.23
N GLY A 281 5.26 5.95 14.06
CA GLY A 281 4.21 6.89 13.66
C GLY A 281 4.10 8.06 14.61
N ILE A 282 4.04 7.79 15.91
CA ILE A 282 4.06 8.83 16.95
C ILE A 282 5.33 9.68 16.84
N GLY A 283 6.50 9.05 16.70
CA GLY A 283 7.77 9.75 16.54
C GLY A 283 7.80 10.68 15.32
N VAL A 284 7.38 10.17 14.15
CA VAL A 284 7.36 10.93 12.88
C VAL A 284 6.36 12.08 12.95
N VAL A 285 5.15 11.84 13.46
CA VAL A 285 4.12 12.88 13.59
C VAL A 285 4.55 13.96 14.58
N LYS A 286 5.08 13.57 15.75
CA LYS A 286 5.56 14.54 16.76
C LYS A 286 6.72 15.38 16.23
N ALA A 287 7.72 14.75 15.61
CA ALA A 287 8.85 15.46 15.01
C ALA A 287 8.40 16.42 13.90
N ALA A 288 7.48 16.00 13.04
CA ALA A 288 6.93 16.88 11.99
C ALA A 288 6.09 18.04 12.57
N GLY A 289 5.44 17.83 13.71
CA GLY A 289 4.74 18.87 14.46
C GLY A 289 5.69 19.93 15.04
N GLU A 290 6.76 19.50 15.71
CA GLU A 290 7.79 20.39 16.28
C GLU A 290 8.53 21.21 15.21
N LEU A 291 8.76 20.62 14.03
CA LEU A 291 9.37 21.29 12.89
C LEU A 291 8.40 22.23 12.14
N GLY A 292 7.12 22.30 12.55
CA GLY A 292 6.11 23.16 11.92
C GLY A 292 5.65 22.69 10.54
N PHE A 293 5.87 21.41 10.20
CA PHE A 293 5.43 20.82 8.94
C PHE A 293 3.97 20.34 8.98
N LEU A 294 3.35 20.18 10.15
CA LEU A 294 1.97 19.70 10.25
C LEU A 294 0.97 20.84 10.51
N PRO A 295 -0.22 20.83 9.86
CA PRO A 295 -1.32 21.70 10.22
C PRO A 295 -1.75 21.46 11.67
N ARG A 296 -2.14 22.50 12.41
CA ARG A 296 -2.55 22.39 13.83
C ARG A 296 -3.86 21.62 14.08
N SER A 297 -4.51 21.06 13.05
CA SER A 297 -5.79 20.37 13.25
C SER A 297 -5.58 19.03 13.96
N PRO A 298 -6.27 18.76 15.08
CA PRO A 298 -6.13 17.51 15.81
C PRO A 298 -6.56 16.31 14.95
N LEU A 299 -7.64 16.46 14.19
CA LEU A 299 -8.14 15.42 13.28
C LEU A 299 -7.10 14.97 12.24
N TYR A 300 -6.27 15.90 11.73
CA TYR A 300 -5.23 15.58 10.76
C TYR A 300 -4.11 14.75 11.39
N HIS A 301 -3.67 15.11 12.60
CA HIS A 301 -2.69 14.33 13.35
C HIS A 301 -3.24 12.95 13.69
N TYR A 302 -4.51 12.87 14.10
CA TYR A 302 -5.18 11.60 14.40
C TYR A 302 -5.20 10.67 13.18
N VAL A 303 -5.60 11.17 12.00
CA VAL A 303 -5.63 10.35 10.77
C VAL A 303 -4.23 9.87 10.37
N LEU A 304 -3.19 10.72 10.52
CA LEU A 304 -1.79 10.35 10.27
C LEU A 304 -1.23 9.32 11.24
N LEU A 305 -1.73 9.29 12.49
CA LEU A 305 -1.37 8.26 13.45
C LEU A 305 -2.14 6.97 13.17
N LEU A 306 -3.44 7.06 12.90
CA LEU A 306 -4.32 5.92 12.62
C LEU A 306 -3.80 5.08 11.44
N GLN A 307 -3.30 5.71 10.37
CA GLN A 307 -2.72 5.01 9.21
C GLN A 307 -1.47 4.18 9.54
N SER A 308 -0.81 4.42 10.67
CA SER A 308 0.36 3.64 11.11
C SER A 308 0.00 2.35 11.84
N THR A 309 -1.28 2.16 12.19
CA THR A 309 -1.78 1.05 13.01
C THR A 309 -2.84 0.21 12.33
N VAL A 310 -3.06 0.43 11.03
CA VAL A 310 -4.01 -0.38 10.24
C VAL A 310 -3.42 -1.75 9.90
N PRO A 311 -4.28 -2.80 9.76
CA PRO A 311 -3.85 -4.10 9.28
C PRO A 311 -3.28 -4.02 7.85
N PRO A 312 -2.62 -5.09 7.36
CA PRO A 312 -2.14 -5.16 5.99
C PRO A 312 -3.22 -4.87 4.94
N ALA A 313 -2.83 -4.27 3.82
CA ALA A 313 -3.75 -3.95 2.74
C ALA A 313 -4.38 -5.21 2.12
N MET A 314 -5.71 -5.23 2.03
CA MET A 314 -6.45 -6.38 1.49
C MET A 314 -6.11 -6.68 0.01
N SER A 315 -5.67 -5.67 -0.73
CA SER A 315 -5.19 -5.81 -2.11
C SER A 315 -4.00 -6.78 -2.26
N ILE A 316 -3.21 -7.00 -1.20
CA ILE A 316 -2.12 -7.98 -1.22
C ILE A 316 -2.68 -9.40 -1.40
N GLY A 317 -3.86 -9.69 -0.85
CA GLY A 317 -4.57 -10.96 -1.07
C GLY A 317 -4.95 -11.15 -2.54
N THR A 318 -5.44 -10.10 -3.19
CA THR A 318 -5.72 -10.11 -4.64
C THR A 318 -4.45 -10.33 -5.45
N MET A 319 -3.31 -9.77 -5.04
CA MET A 319 -2.02 -10.00 -5.70
C MET A 319 -1.56 -11.46 -5.53
N ALA A 320 -1.70 -12.03 -4.35
CA ALA A 320 -1.39 -13.44 -4.09
C ALA A 320 -2.25 -14.38 -4.96
N GLN A 321 -3.53 -14.06 -5.11
CA GLN A 321 -4.47 -14.77 -5.99
C GLN A 321 -4.10 -14.62 -7.47
N LEU A 322 -3.82 -13.39 -7.91
CA LEU A 322 -3.47 -13.09 -9.30
C LEU A 322 -2.22 -13.83 -9.76
N PHE A 323 -1.22 -13.94 -8.88
CA PHE A 323 0.01 -14.66 -9.20
C PHE A 323 -0.05 -16.15 -8.89
N ASP A 324 -1.09 -16.61 -8.21
CA ASP A 324 -1.25 -18.00 -7.76
C ASP A 324 -0.06 -18.48 -6.91
N VAL A 325 0.40 -17.61 -6.00
CA VAL A 325 1.55 -17.88 -5.11
C VAL A 325 1.26 -17.32 -3.72
N GLY A 326 1.31 -18.20 -2.71
CA GLY A 326 1.17 -17.81 -1.30
C GLY A 326 -0.26 -17.44 -0.88
N GLU A 327 -1.30 -17.93 -1.58
CA GLU A 327 -2.70 -17.63 -1.26
C GLU A 327 -3.11 -18.11 0.15
N GLU A 328 -2.77 -19.37 0.49
CA GLU A 328 -3.11 -19.93 1.80
C GLU A 328 -2.40 -19.18 2.93
N GLU A 329 -1.13 -18.87 2.73
CA GLU A 329 -0.30 -18.16 3.70
C GLU A 329 -0.76 -16.71 3.88
N CYS A 330 -1.16 -16.05 2.79
CA CYS A 330 -1.76 -14.73 2.84
C CYS A 330 -3.07 -14.76 3.65
N SER A 331 -3.88 -15.80 3.47
CA SER A 331 -5.13 -15.99 4.20
C SER A 331 -4.88 -16.18 5.70
N ILE A 332 -3.87 -16.97 6.10
CA ILE A 332 -3.50 -17.14 7.52
C ILE A 332 -3.01 -15.82 8.11
N VAL A 333 -2.12 -15.11 7.42
CA VAL A 333 -1.62 -13.81 7.86
C VAL A 333 -2.78 -12.83 8.03
N PHE A 334 -3.71 -12.78 7.09
CA PHE A 334 -4.87 -11.91 7.14
C PHE A 334 -5.81 -12.25 8.29
N LEU A 335 -6.11 -13.53 8.54
CA LEU A 335 -6.94 -13.96 9.66
C LEU A 335 -6.40 -13.40 10.98
N TRP A 336 -5.13 -13.66 11.28
CA TRP A 336 -4.54 -13.27 12.55
C TRP A 336 -4.30 -11.76 12.67
N THR A 337 -3.82 -11.11 11.61
CA THR A 337 -3.60 -9.66 11.63
C THR A 337 -4.89 -8.88 11.78
N HIS A 338 -5.99 -9.29 11.14
CA HIS A 338 -7.28 -8.62 11.29
C HIS A 338 -7.95 -8.93 12.63
N LEU A 339 -7.77 -10.14 13.17
CA LEU A 339 -8.23 -10.47 14.53
C LEU A 339 -7.54 -9.60 15.58
N VAL A 340 -6.21 -9.49 15.51
CA VAL A 340 -5.43 -8.64 16.42
C VAL A 340 -5.69 -7.15 16.17
N ALA A 341 -5.97 -6.75 14.92
CA ALA A 341 -6.32 -5.36 14.59
C ALA A 341 -7.52 -4.85 15.38
N ALA A 342 -8.53 -5.69 15.64
CA ALA A 342 -9.70 -5.28 16.43
C ALA A 342 -9.30 -4.77 17.83
N MET A 343 -8.40 -5.48 18.51
CA MET A 343 -7.90 -5.07 19.83
C MET A 343 -6.88 -3.93 19.73
N ALA A 344 -5.93 -4.04 18.79
CA ALA A 344 -4.85 -3.08 18.63
C ALA A 344 -5.37 -1.69 18.21
N LEU A 345 -6.32 -1.62 17.29
CA LEU A 345 -6.90 -0.37 16.84
C LEU A 345 -7.65 0.34 17.97
N THR A 346 -8.39 -0.38 18.81
CA THR A 346 -9.03 0.23 19.99
C THR A 346 -7.98 0.83 20.93
N LEU A 347 -6.96 0.04 21.30
CA LEU A 347 -5.90 0.49 22.20
C LEU A 347 -5.15 1.71 21.65
N TRP A 348 -4.69 1.64 20.39
CA TRP A 348 -3.95 2.73 19.76
C TRP A 348 -4.83 3.94 19.49
N SER A 349 -6.10 3.78 19.14
CA SER A 349 -7.03 4.90 18.98
C SER A 349 -7.18 5.68 20.28
N THR A 350 -7.31 4.99 21.43
CA THR A 350 -7.32 5.65 22.74
C THR A 350 -6.03 6.42 23.02
N VAL A 351 -4.87 5.82 22.74
CA VAL A 351 -3.56 6.48 22.89
C VAL A 351 -3.46 7.71 21.98
N PHE A 352 -3.87 7.59 20.71
CA PHE A 352 -3.81 8.69 19.75
C PHE A 352 -4.76 9.81 20.10
N MET A 353 -5.97 9.51 20.58
CA MET A 353 -6.87 10.55 21.09
C MET A 353 -6.25 11.28 22.28
N SER A 354 -5.62 10.56 23.22
CA SER A 354 -4.93 11.19 24.35
C SER A 354 -3.71 12.03 23.96
N LEU A 355 -3.06 11.73 22.83
CA LEU A 355 -1.91 12.50 22.34
C LEU A 355 -2.31 13.74 21.54
N VAL A 356 -3.51 13.73 20.99
CA VAL A 356 -4.02 14.75 20.05
C VAL A 356 -5.01 15.71 20.72
N SER A 357 -5.64 15.29 21.82
CA SER A 357 -6.42 16.13 22.73
C SER A 357 -5.47 16.97 23.59
#